data_AF-A0A258HZL0-F1
#
_entry.id   AF-A0A258HZL0-F1
#
_cell.length_a   1.000
_cell.length_b   1.000
_cell.length_c   1.000
_cell.angle_alpha   90.00
_cell.angle_beta   90.00
_cell.angle_gamma   90.00
#
_symmetry.space_group_name_H-M   'P 1'
#
loop_
_entity.id
_entity.type
_entity.pdbx_description
1 polymer ?
#
loop_
_entity_poly.entity_id
_entity_poly.type
_entity_poly.pdbx_seq_one_letter_code
_entity_poly.pdbx_strand_id
1 'polypeptide(L)'
;VRAYLHHLPPYGRGVLYNHMQLQPVIHIDSEADTAKGRWRSFMMVGALGAEARWGEATYENQYRRVDGQWRIALLHGYMNIYTEYEQGWHKGGVKLLRSIDGLQPDRAPTMEYEAYPEPVIAPYHYQKV
;
A
#
# COMPACT_ATOMS: atom_id res chain seq x y z
N VAL A 1 5.99 -8.82 -1.24
CA VAL A 1 5.30 -8.40 0.01
C VAL A 1 5.65 -9.27 1.21
N ARG A 2 5.43 -10.60 1.20
CA ARG A 2 5.66 -11.42 2.42
C ARG A 2 7.09 -11.34 2.97
N ALA A 3 8.11 -11.47 2.11
CA ALA A 3 9.51 -11.32 2.52
C ALA A 3 9.80 -9.93 3.13
N TYR A 4 9.22 -8.87 2.55
CA TYR A 4 9.30 -7.51 3.09
C TYR A 4 8.70 -7.40 4.50
N LEU A 5 7.57 -8.05 4.78
CA LEU A 5 6.94 -7.99 6.10
C LEU A 5 7.84 -8.57 7.22
N HIS A 6 8.76 -9.47 6.90
CA HIS A 6 9.75 -9.98 7.87
C HIS A 6 10.88 -9.00 8.19
N HIS A 7 11.01 -7.92 7.43
CA HIS A 7 11.99 -6.85 7.68
C HIS A 7 11.40 -5.69 8.48
N LEU A 8 10.10 -5.75 8.80
CA LEU A 8 9.48 -4.78 9.70
C LEU A 8 9.84 -5.09 11.15
N PRO A 9 10.06 -4.07 12.00
CA PRO A 9 10.17 -4.24 13.44
C PRO A 9 9.02 -5.07 14.02
N PRO A 10 9.28 -5.85 15.09
CA PRO A 10 8.24 -6.62 15.73
C PRO A 10 7.14 -5.69 16.27
N TYR A 11 5.89 -6.10 16.07
CA TYR A 11 4.76 -5.39 16.67
C TYR A 11 4.80 -5.53 18.19
N GLY A 12 4.58 -4.44 18.92
CA GLY A 12 4.70 -4.42 20.37
C GLY A 12 4.41 -3.05 20.98
N ARG A 13 4.71 -2.90 22.27
CA ARG A 13 4.48 -1.64 23.00
C ARG A 13 5.16 -0.47 22.28
N GLY A 14 4.37 0.52 21.90
CA GLY A 14 4.86 1.75 21.26
C GLY A 14 5.04 1.66 19.75
N VAL A 15 4.69 0.54 19.10
CA VAL A 15 4.74 0.39 17.64
C VAL A 15 3.33 0.52 17.05
N LEU A 16 3.19 1.28 15.96
CA LEU A 16 1.93 1.54 15.27
C LEU A 16 2.09 1.30 13.77
N TYR A 17 1.25 0.42 13.21
CA TYR A 17 1.15 0.15 11.76
C TYR A 17 -0.32 0.09 11.35
N ASN A 18 -1.08 1.16 11.62
CA ASN A 18 -2.48 1.17 11.24
C ASN A 18 -2.61 1.47 9.74
N HIS A 19 -3.10 0.51 8.96
CA HIS A 19 -3.43 0.68 7.54
C HIS A 19 -4.93 0.46 7.36
N MET A 20 -5.72 1.52 7.50
CA MET A 20 -7.17 1.42 7.26
C MET A 20 -7.42 1.20 5.76
N GLN A 21 -8.42 0.40 5.41
CA GLN A 21 -8.84 0.17 4.02
C GLN A 21 -10.22 0.79 3.83
N LEU A 22 -10.32 1.77 2.93
CA LEU A 22 -11.41 2.72 2.79
C LEU A 22 -11.85 2.81 1.32
N GLN A 23 -13.07 3.30 1.10
CA GLN A 23 -13.63 3.63 -0.22
C GLN A 23 -13.44 2.49 -1.27
N PRO A 24 -13.93 1.27 -1.01
CA PRO A 24 -13.76 0.17 -1.94
C PRO A 24 -14.54 0.36 -3.24
N VAL A 25 -13.91 0.02 -4.37
CA VAL A 25 -14.58 -0.25 -5.65
C VAL A 25 -14.21 -1.65 -6.08
N ILE A 26 -15.19 -2.56 -6.15
CA ILE A 26 -14.95 -3.99 -6.34
C ILE A 26 -15.72 -4.47 -7.57
N HIS A 27 -15.00 -5.12 -8.49
CA HIS A 27 -15.58 -5.79 -9.65
C HIS A 27 -15.33 -7.29 -9.52
N ILE A 28 -16.42 -8.08 -9.51
CA ILE A 28 -16.38 -9.53 -9.32
C ILE A 28 -16.82 -10.21 -10.62
N ASP A 29 -16.00 -11.13 -11.11
CA ASP A 29 -16.37 -12.10 -12.14
C ASP A 29 -16.53 -13.47 -11.46
N SER A 30 -17.79 -13.82 -11.19
CA SER A 30 -18.14 -15.05 -10.47
C SER A 30 -18.00 -16.31 -11.32
N GLU A 31 -18.05 -16.19 -12.65
CA GLU A 31 -17.88 -17.32 -13.57
C GLU A 31 -16.40 -17.66 -13.73
N ALA A 32 -15.55 -16.63 -13.83
CA ALA A 32 -14.10 -16.81 -13.96
C ALA A 32 -13.38 -16.99 -12.60
N ASP A 33 -14.11 -16.98 -11.48
CA ASP A 33 -13.56 -17.05 -10.14
C ASP A 33 -12.51 -15.96 -9.86
N THR A 34 -12.73 -14.74 -10.38
CA THR A 34 -11.81 -13.61 -10.24
C THR A 34 -12.50 -12.36 -9.68
N ALA A 35 -11.74 -11.50 -9.03
CA ALA A 35 -12.20 -10.15 -8.73
C ALA A 35 -11.04 -9.16 -8.80
N LYS A 36 -11.36 -7.89 -9.02
CA LYS A 36 -10.45 -6.76 -8.87
C LYS A 36 -11.03 -5.80 -7.85
N GLY A 37 -10.17 -5.19 -7.05
CA GLY A 37 -10.61 -4.26 -6.02
C GLY A 37 -9.67 -3.09 -5.89
N ARG A 38 -10.22 -1.88 -5.98
CA ARG A 38 -9.54 -0.64 -5.67
C ARG A 38 -9.87 -0.23 -4.24
N TRP A 39 -8.86 0.16 -3.47
CA TRP A 39 -9.01 0.59 -2.09
C TRP A 39 -8.16 1.81 -1.85
N ARG A 40 -8.62 2.71 -0.99
CA ARG A 40 -7.76 3.76 -0.43
C ARG A 40 -7.32 3.36 0.95
N SER A 41 -6.07 3.62 1.27
CA SER A 41 -5.55 3.35 2.59
C SER A 41 -5.06 4.61 3.24
N PHE A 42 -5.49 4.81 4.49
CA PHE A 42 -4.91 5.81 5.37
C PHE A 42 -4.03 5.11 6.39
N MET A 43 -2.77 5.55 6.44
CA MET A 43 -1.68 4.88 7.12
C MET A 43 -1.16 5.73 8.27
N MET A 44 -0.98 5.09 9.42
CA MET A 44 -0.24 5.63 10.55
C MET A 44 0.90 4.68 10.88
N VAL A 45 2.12 5.16 10.67
CA VAL A 45 3.36 4.42 10.97
C VAL A 45 4.04 5.13 12.12
N GLY A 46 4.37 4.41 13.19
CA GLY A 46 5.03 5.03 14.32
C GLY A 46 5.77 4.07 15.23
N ALA A 47 6.83 4.58 15.85
CA ALA A 47 7.55 3.95 16.93
C ALA A 47 7.82 5.00 18.01
N LEU A 48 7.38 4.71 19.24
CA LEU A 48 7.46 5.63 20.38
C LEU A 48 8.90 6.11 20.62
N GLY A 49 9.11 7.43 20.54
CA GLY A 49 10.43 8.04 20.72
C GLY A 49 11.35 7.97 19.50
N ALA A 50 10.86 7.48 18.35
CA ALA A 50 11.66 7.32 17.14
C ALA A 50 11.01 7.92 15.89
N GLU A 51 9.80 7.51 15.51
CA GLU A 51 9.14 7.98 14.28
C GLU A 51 7.62 8.10 14.43
N ALA A 52 7.03 9.00 13.64
CA ALA A 52 5.59 9.13 13.45
C ALA A 52 5.31 9.70 12.06
N ARG A 53 4.55 8.98 11.24
CA ARG A 53 4.27 9.34 9.85
C ARG A 53 2.82 9.11 9.47
N TRP A 54 2.33 10.00 8.60
CA TRP A 54 1.10 9.81 7.86
C TRP A 54 1.40 9.21 6.50
N GLY A 55 0.56 8.30 6.03
CA GLY A 55 0.61 7.81 4.67
C GLY A 55 -0.75 7.66 4.04
N GLU A 56 -0.77 7.71 2.72
CA GLU A 56 -1.92 7.36 1.90
C GLU A 56 -1.44 6.48 0.74
N ALA A 57 -2.20 5.44 0.43
CA ALA A 57 -1.98 4.69 -0.79
C ALA A 57 -3.29 4.29 -1.44
N THR A 58 -3.27 4.18 -2.76
CA THR A 58 -4.29 3.46 -3.50
C THR A 58 -3.83 2.03 -3.80
N TYR A 59 -4.64 1.05 -3.44
CA TYR A 59 -4.43 -0.34 -3.78
C TYR A 59 -5.24 -0.73 -5.02
N GLU A 60 -4.64 -1.50 -5.92
CA GLU A 60 -5.25 -2.12 -7.10
C GLU A 60 -5.02 -3.63 -7.02
N ASN A 61 -5.86 -4.29 -6.22
CA ASN A 61 -5.70 -5.69 -5.89
C ASN A 61 -6.42 -6.60 -6.88
N GLN A 62 -5.88 -7.80 -7.07
CA GLN A 62 -6.55 -8.89 -7.76
C GLN A 62 -6.81 -10.05 -6.80
N TYR A 63 -7.93 -10.72 -7.00
CA TYR A 63 -8.41 -11.81 -6.17
C TYR A 63 -8.78 -13.02 -7.02
N ARG A 64 -8.64 -14.20 -6.44
CA ARG A 64 -9.05 -15.48 -7.02
C ARG A 64 -9.84 -16.27 -5.99
N ARG A 65 -10.91 -16.94 -6.41
CA ARG A 65 -11.63 -17.90 -5.57
C ARG A 65 -10.93 -19.26 -5.69
N VAL A 66 -10.43 -19.77 -4.57
CA VAL A 66 -9.71 -21.05 -4.47
C VAL A 66 -10.40 -21.87 -3.40
N ASP A 67 -10.90 -23.06 -3.77
CA ASP A 67 -11.66 -23.95 -2.89
C ASP A 67 -12.85 -23.23 -2.22
N GLY A 68 -13.59 -22.46 -3.01
CA GLY A 68 -14.75 -21.68 -2.54
C GLY A 68 -14.42 -20.41 -1.74
N GLN A 69 -13.13 -20.11 -1.49
CA GLN A 69 -12.72 -18.95 -0.69
C GLN A 69 -11.95 -17.93 -1.52
N TRP A 70 -12.31 -16.65 -1.40
CA TRP A 70 -11.58 -15.56 -2.04
C TRP A 70 -10.22 -15.35 -1.36
N ARG A 71 -9.18 -15.28 -2.17
CA ARG A 71 -7.80 -15.00 -1.73
C ARG A 71 -7.22 -13.85 -2.54
N ILE A 72 -6.31 -13.10 -1.93
CA ILE A 72 -5.53 -12.08 -2.63
C ILE A 72 -4.55 -12.79 -3.57
N ALA A 73 -4.74 -12.63 -4.87
CA ALA A 73 -3.84 -13.11 -5.92
C ALA A 73 -2.73 -12.10 -6.23
N LEU A 74 -3.05 -10.81 -6.13
CA LEU A 74 -2.10 -9.70 -6.23
C LEU A 74 -2.48 -8.61 -5.23
N LEU A 75 -1.51 -8.22 -4.39
CA LEU A 75 -1.59 -7.02 -3.55
C LEU A 75 -0.68 -5.97 -4.19
N HIS A 76 -1.26 -4.89 -4.72
CA HIS A 76 -0.51 -3.86 -5.42
C HIS A 76 -0.88 -2.50 -4.88
N GLY A 77 0.04 -1.85 -4.17
CA GLY A 77 -0.17 -0.57 -3.51
C GLY A 77 0.68 0.52 -4.14
N TYR A 78 0.04 1.63 -4.48
CA TYR A 78 0.66 2.85 -4.96
C TYR A 78 0.55 3.89 -3.86
N MET A 79 1.66 4.23 -3.23
CA MET A 79 1.69 5.24 -2.16
C MET A 79 1.63 6.65 -2.74
N ASN A 80 0.57 7.41 -2.46
CA ASN A 80 0.40 8.75 -2.99
C ASN A 80 0.90 9.83 -2.03
N ILE A 81 0.80 9.60 -0.71
CA ILE A 81 1.24 10.53 0.33
C ILE A 81 2.09 9.76 1.32
N TYR A 82 3.24 10.33 1.69
CA TYR A 82 4.02 9.88 2.83
C TYR A 82 4.74 11.07 3.44
N THR A 83 4.45 11.41 4.69
CA THR A 83 4.91 12.66 5.31
C THR A 83 5.21 12.46 6.78
N GLU A 84 6.15 13.24 7.32
CA GLU A 84 6.37 13.31 8.77
C GLU A 84 5.13 13.88 9.48
N TYR A 85 4.71 13.22 10.55
CA TYR A 85 3.49 13.57 11.31
C TYR A 85 3.54 15.01 11.81
N GLU A 86 4.67 15.41 12.42
CA GLU A 86 4.80 16.69 13.14
C GLU A 86 5.06 17.89 12.21
N GLN A 87 5.72 17.66 11.08
CA GLN A 87 6.11 18.74 10.17
C GLN A 87 4.92 19.22 9.33
N GLY A 88 3.97 18.30 9.09
CA GLY A 88 2.81 18.51 8.24
C GLY A 88 3.16 18.49 6.75
N TRP A 89 2.20 18.12 5.91
CA TRP A 89 2.41 17.94 4.46
C TRP A 89 2.94 19.19 3.75
N HIS A 90 2.69 20.39 4.26
CA HIS A 90 3.19 21.62 3.65
C HIS A 90 4.73 21.77 3.67
N LYS A 91 5.44 20.90 4.40
CA LYS A 91 6.92 20.85 4.43
C LYS A 91 7.52 19.84 3.45
N GLY A 92 6.69 19.14 2.68
CA GLY A 92 7.11 18.10 1.74
C GLY A 92 6.81 16.69 2.25
N GLY A 93 7.28 15.70 1.50
CA GLY A 93 7.09 14.29 1.81
C GLY A 93 8.40 13.53 2.03
N VAL A 94 8.24 12.29 2.49
CA VAL A 94 9.30 11.32 2.68
C VAL A 94 9.45 10.52 1.38
N LYS A 95 10.68 10.44 0.87
CA LYS A 95 10.98 9.65 -0.34
C LYS A 95 10.61 8.19 -0.14
N LEU A 96 10.03 7.59 -1.17
CA LEU A 96 9.74 6.16 -1.17
C LEU A 96 11.01 5.34 -1.05
N LEU A 97 10.95 4.34 -0.17
CA LEU A 97 12.00 3.35 0.01
C LEU A 97 12.14 2.52 -1.27
N ARG A 98 13.34 2.53 -1.88
CA ARG A 98 13.60 1.84 -3.15
C ARG A 98 14.27 0.49 -2.98
N SER A 99 15.00 0.30 -1.90
CA SER A 99 15.73 -0.93 -1.60
C SER A 99 15.87 -1.11 -0.09
N ILE A 100 16.03 -2.37 0.32
CA ILE A 100 16.37 -2.77 1.69
C ILE A 100 17.58 -3.69 1.57
N ASP A 101 18.59 -3.47 2.40
CA ASP A 101 19.79 -4.29 2.41
C ASP A 101 19.44 -5.76 2.69
N GLY A 102 19.98 -6.67 1.87
CA GLY A 102 19.69 -8.10 1.95
C GLY A 102 18.34 -8.53 1.37
N LEU A 103 17.50 -7.62 0.86
CA LEU A 103 16.22 -7.96 0.23
C LEU A 103 16.21 -7.57 -1.25
N GLN A 104 16.15 -8.58 -2.11
CA GLN A 104 16.03 -8.39 -3.56
C GLN A 104 14.59 -8.66 -4.02
N PRO A 105 14.01 -7.79 -4.86
CA PRO A 105 12.68 -8.03 -5.41
C PRO A 105 12.73 -9.11 -6.49
N ASP A 106 11.70 -9.95 -6.56
CA ASP A 106 11.59 -11.00 -7.57
C ASP A 106 11.45 -10.43 -9.00
N ARG A 107 10.98 -9.17 -9.12
CA ARG A 107 10.74 -8.46 -10.38
C ARG A 107 10.99 -6.96 -10.20
N ALA A 108 11.34 -6.28 -11.29
CA ALA A 108 11.43 -4.82 -11.33
C ALA A 108 10.09 -4.15 -10.96
N PRO A 109 10.12 -2.89 -10.47
CA PRO A 109 8.90 -2.14 -10.21
C PRO A 109 8.07 -1.98 -11.49
N THR A 110 6.75 -2.03 -11.36
CA THR A 110 5.82 -1.86 -12.49
C THR A 110 5.65 -0.40 -12.90
N MET A 111 6.14 0.55 -12.09
CA MET A 111 6.04 1.98 -12.33
C MET A 111 7.14 2.71 -11.55
N GLU A 112 7.82 3.66 -12.20
CA GLU A 112 8.72 4.61 -11.54
C GLU A 112 7.96 5.90 -11.25
N TYR A 113 7.89 6.27 -9.97
CA TYR A 113 7.15 7.44 -9.49
C TYR A 113 7.63 7.81 -8.08
N GLU A 114 7.21 8.96 -7.55
CA GLU A 114 7.44 9.39 -6.17
C GLU A 114 6.11 9.77 -5.51
N ALA A 115 6.05 9.72 -4.17
CA ALA A 115 4.89 10.21 -3.42
C ALA A 115 4.87 11.75 -3.38
N TYR A 116 3.80 12.31 -2.81
CA TYR A 116 3.67 13.75 -2.54
C TYR A 116 5.01 14.36 -2.07
N PRO A 117 5.47 15.49 -2.64
CA PRO A 117 4.72 16.45 -3.45
C PRO A 117 4.50 16.08 -4.91
N GLU A 118 5.07 14.97 -5.39
CA GLU A 118 4.88 14.57 -6.79
C GLU A 118 3.47 14.00 -7.02
N PRO A 119 2.83 14.34 -8.15
CA PRO A 119 1.52 13.81 -8.47
C PRO A 119 1.65 12.36 -8.96
N VAL A 120 0.94 11.45 -8.29
CA VAL A 120 0.75 10.07 -8.77
C VAL A 120 -0.72 9.71 -8.70
N ILE A 121 -1.19 9.05 -9.76
CA ILE A 121 -2.53 8.46 -9.83
C ILE A 121 -2.33 6.98 -10.14
N ALA A 122 -2.79 6.12 -9.23
CA ALA A 122 -2.78 4.68 -9.46
C ALA A 122 -3.67 4.36 -10.68
N PRO A 123 -3.19 3.51 -11.62
CA PRO A 123 -3.99 3.05 -12.76
C PRO A 123 -5.34 2.50 -12.29
N TYR A 124 -6.37 2.68 -13.11
CA TYR A 124 -7.70 2.16 -12.80
C TYR A 124 -7.90 0.82 -13.49
N HIS A 125 -8.41 -0.18 -12.76
CA HIS A 125 -8.85 -1.42 -13.40
C HIS A 125 -10.22 -1.32 -14.09
N TYR A 126 -10.87 -0.16 -14.01
CA TYR A 126 -12.21 0.13 -14.52
C TYR A 126 -12.24 1.47 -15.27
N GLN A 127 -13.20 1.63 -16.18
CA GLN A 127 -13.37 2.88 -16.94
C GLN A 127 -14.38 3.84 -16.28
N LYS A 128 -15.36 3.31 -15.53
CA LYS A 128 -16.40 4.05 -14.81
C LYS A 128 -16.71 3.33 -13.50
N VAL A 129 -17.20 4.07 -12.51
CA VAL A 129 -17.69 3.55 -11.22
C VAL A 129 -19.14 3.09 -11.37
#